data_AF-A0A4Q6B0J4-F1
#
_entry.id   AF-A0A4Q6B0J4-F1
#
_cell.length_a   1.000
_cell.length_b   1.000
_cell.length_c   1.000
_cell.angle_alpha   90.00
_cell.angle_beta   90.00
_cell.angle_gamma   90.00
#
_symmetry.space_group_name_H-M   'P 1'
#
loop_
_entity.id
_entity.type
_entity.pdbx_description
1 polymer ?
#
loop_
_entity_poly.entity_id
_entity_poly.type
_entity_poly.pdbx_seq_one_letter_code
_entity_poly.pdbx_strand_id
1 'polypeptide(L)'
;MITEDQNKALLAVAQAAGQNPDWEAYAAFCFAREKGLRKEAFSYLETFLQQTAKWRQAQKIAFVTFLFPLVETIEAADQGPLPHPLSERLVKPTLEAWCQDEKTDSRPFRWYGTCFRSVEHLVKAIELDPADDRAGLQLITGWRDALYYSLHHLPEGYIGDPAEDLRLADAIQSHIDQLRDSALRQTWSDNLAADRSLIQNYID
;
A
#
# COMPACT_ATOMS: atom_id res chain seq x y z
N MET A 1 1.15 21.62 5.25
CA MET A 1 1.33 21.58 6.71
C MET A 1 1.16 20.12 7.11
N ILE A 2 2.11 19.56 7.86
CA ILE A 2 2.05 18.16 8.30
C ILE A 2 0.99 18.08 9.41
N THR A 3 0.11 17.07 9.39
CA THR A 3 -0.95 16.91 10.40
C THR A 3 -0.34 16.48 11.74
N GLU A 4 -1.05 16.67 12.86
CA GLU A 4 -0.56 16.25 14.18
C GLU A 4 -0.29 14.74 14.24
N ASP A 5 -1.10 13.95 13.55
CA ASP A 5 -0.97 12.49 13.50
C ASP A 5 0.21 12.04 12.62
N GLN A 6 0.49 12.75 11.52
CA GLN A 6 1.72 12.55 10.74
C GLN A 6 2.99 12.79 11.59
N ASN A 7 2.98 13.80 12.47
CA ASN A 7 4.11 14.08 13.35
C ASN A 7 4.31 12.96 14.39
N LYS A 8 3.22 12.47 15.00
CA LYS A 8 3.28 11.34 15.94
C LYS A 8 3.82 10.08 15.27
N ALA A 9 3.36 9.79 14.06
CA ALA A 9 3.83 8.66 13.26
C ALA A 9 5.33 8.76 12.93
N LEU A 10 5.77 9.93 12.43
CA LEU A 10 7.18 10.17 12.13
C LEU A 10 8.07 10.06 13.37
N LEU A 11 7.61 10.56 14.52
CA LEU A 11 8.35 10.46 15.77
C LEU A 11 8.52 9.00 16.23
N ALA A 12 7.45 8.20 16.16
CA ALA A 12 7.49 6.78 16.51
C ALA A 12 8.46 6.01 15.60
N VAL A 13 8.41 6.27 14.29
CA VAL A 13 9.33 5.67 13.31
C VAL A 13 10.77 6.08 13.59
N ALA A 14 11.02 7.36 13.90
CA ALA A 14 12.36 7.87 14.21
C ALA A 14 12.97 7.18 15.45
N GLN A 15 12.19 7.04 16.52
CA GLN A 15 12.63 6.40 17.76
C GLN A 15 12.93 4.91 17.55
N ALA A 16 12.07 4.21 16.81
CA ALA A 16 12.28 2.80 16.51
C ALA A 16 13.49 2.58 15.60
N ALA A 17 13.66 3.42 14.56
CA ALA A 17 14.80 3.36 13.67
C ALA A 17 16.12 3.66 14.39
N GLY A 18 16.10 4.59 15.35
CA GLY A 18 17.28 4.98 16.14
C GLY A 18 17.86 3.88 17.04
N GLN A 19 17.15 2.75 17.22
CA GLN A 19 17.67 1.59 17.93
C GLN A 19 18.68 0.78 17.10
N ASN A 20 18.73 1.00 15.78
CA ASN A 20 19.65 0.33 14.88
C ASN A 20 20.68 1.34 14.33
N PRO A 21 21.99 1.17 14.62
CA PRO A 21 23.04 2.04 14.11
C PRO A 21 23.07 2.16 12.58
N ASP A 22 22.72 1.09 11.86
CA ASP A 22 22.68 1.11 10.40
C ASP A 22 21.57 2.04 9.85
N TRP A 23 20.59 2.42 10.67
CA TRP A 23 19.42 3.22 10.28
C TRP A 23 19.45 4.64 10.85
N GLU A 24 20.56 5.07 11.47
CA GLU A 24 20.69 6.36 12.12
C GLU A 24 20.34 7.54 11.20
N ALA A 25 20.82 7.51 9.95
CA ALA A 25 20.52 8.56 8.97
C ALA A 25 19.02 8.59 8.59
N TYR A 26 18.34 7.44 8.58
CA TYR A 26 16.89 7.39 8.37
C TYR A 26 16.12 7.92 9.59
N ALA A 27 16.55 7.57 10.81
CA ALA A 27 15.99 8.14 12.03
C ALA A 27 16.10 9.67 12.06
N ALA A 28 17.28 10.20 11.69
CA ALA A 28 17.52 11.64 11.57
C ALA A 28 16.62 12.30 10.51
N PHE A 29 16.39 11.63 9.37
CA PHE A 29 15.39 12.07 8.39
C PHE A 29 14.00 12.19 9.02
N CYS A 30 13.52 11.16 9.73
CA CYS A 30 12.20 11.16 10.36
C CYS A 30 12.04 12.26 11.42
N PHE A 31 13.05 12.46 12.29
CA PHE A 31 13.06 13.56 13.26
C PHE A 31 13.03 14.94 12.59
N ALA A 32 13.80 15.14 11.53
CA ALA A 32 13.81 16.41 10.81
C ALA A 32 12.48 16.66 10.06
N ARG A 33 11.84 15.61 9.51
CA ARG A 33 10.52 15.71 8.89
C ARG A 33 9.45 16.13 9.88
N GLU A 34 9.43 15.52 11.05
CA GLU A 34 8.50 15.83 12.15
C GLU A 34 8.60 17.31 12.56
N LYS A 35 9.81 17.85 12.67
CA LYS A 35 10.06 19.28 12.95
C LYS A 35 9.78 20.23 11.78
N GLY A 36 9.32 19.73 10.64
CA GLY A 36 9.10 20.53 9.42
C GLY A 36 10.39 20.98 8.71
N LEU A 37 11.56 20.45 9.09
CA LEU A 37 12.88 20.80 8.55
C LEU A 37 13.15 20.05 7.23
N ARG A 38 12.35 20.36 6.19
CA ARG A 38 12.35 19.59 4.93
C ARG A 38 13.72 19.49 4.26
N LYS A 39 14.47 20.59 4.16
CA LYS A 39 15.77 20.58 3.46
C LYS A 39 16.79 19.69 4.19
N GLU A 40 16.86 19.80 5.51
CA GLU A 40 17.75 18.99 6.35
C GLU A 40 17.34 17.51 6.33
N ALA A 41 16.04 17.24 6.44
CA ALA A 41 15.51 15.88 6.34
C ALA A 41 16.00 15.19 5.07
N PHE A 42 15.83 15.83 3.90
CA PHE A 42 16.24 15.22 2.64
C PHE A 42 17.78 15.08 2.52
N SER A 43 18.57 15.87 3.23
CA SER A 43 20.02 15.64 3.35
C SER A 43 20.35 14.36 4.11
N TYR A 44 19.64 14.11 5.21
CA TYR A 44 19.78 12.85 5.97
C TYR A 44 19.30 11.66 5.14
N LEU A 45 18.18 11.80 4.42
CA LEU A 45 17.69 10.75 3.52
C LEU A 45 18.69 10.41 2.42
N GLU A 46 19.34 11.41 1.82
CA GLU A 46 20.36 11.16 0.80
C GLU A 46 21.56 10.40 1.37
N THR A 47 21.99 10.76 2.58
CA THR A 47 23.06 10.05 3.29
C THR A 47 22.67 8.60 3.54
N PHE A 48 21.44 8.36 4.00
CA PHE A 48 20.90 7.02 4.20
C PHE A 48 20.91 6.21 2.90
N LEU A 49 20.43 6.77 1.80
CA LEU A 49 20.38 6.10 0.50
C LEU A 49 21.78 5.79 -0.06
N GLN A 50 22.78 6.62 0.22
CA GLN A 50 24.17 6.33 -0.14
C GLN A 50 24.76 5.18 0.69
N GLN A 51 24.37 5.06 1.96
CA GLN A 51 24.75 3.92 2.81
C GLN A 51 24.11 2.63 2.32
N THR A 52 22.81 2.65 2.01
CA THR A 52 22.06 1.46 1.60
C THR A 52 22.47 0.93 0.22
N ALA A 53 23.07 1.76 -0.62
CA ALA A 53 23.67 1.32 -1.88
C ALA A 53 24.75 0.24 -1.69
N LYS A 54 25.42 0.22 -0.52
CA LYS A 54 26.46 -0.77 -0.17
C LYS A 54 25.92 -1.99 0.57
N TRP A 55 24.63 -2.00 0.91
CA TRP A 55 24.02 -3.09 1.67
C TRP A 55 23.83 -4.34 0.83
N ARG A 56 23.96 -5.48 1.49
CA ARG A 56 23.50 -6.76 0.95
C ARG A 56 21.97 -6.81 0.93
N GLN A 57 21.42 -7.67 0.08
CA GLN A 57 19.96 -7.85 -0.02
C GLN A 57 19.29 -8.12 1.32
N ALA A 58 19.88 -8.97 2.17
CA ALA A 58 19.36 -9.27 3.51
C ALA A 58 19.21 -8.03 4.41
N GLN A 59 20.14 -7.07 4.33
CA GLN A 59 20.07 -5.83 5.10
C GLN A 59 18.95 -4.91 4.58
N LYS A 60 18.77 -4.85 3.26
CA LYS A 60 17.67 -4.09 2.65
C LYS A 60 16.31 -4.70 3.02
N ILE A 61 16.18 -6.02 2.96
CA ILE A 61 14.98 -6.76 3.39
C ILE A 61 14.70 -6.50 4.87
N ALA A 62 15.72 -6.52 5.73
CA ALA A 62 15.55 -6.22 7.15
C ALA A 62 14.98 -4.80 7.38
N PHE A 63 15.47 -3.80 6.66
CA PHE A 63 14.95 -2.44 6.73
C PHE A 63 13.51 -2.34 6.22
N VAL A 64 13.20 -2.95 5.06
CA VAL A 64 11.83 -2.99 4.52
C VAL A 64 10.87 -3.66 5.49
N THR A 65 11.28 -4.79 6.08
CA THR A 65 10.49 -5.54 7.06
C THR A 65 10.25 -4.76 8.35
N PHE A 66 11.20 -3.90 8.74
CA PHE A 66 11.02 -2.95 9.83
C PHE A 66 10.03 -1.83 9.48
N LEU A 67 10.17 -1.26 8.27
CA LEU A 67 9.43 -0.07 7.86
C LEU A 67 7.95 -0.35 7.59
N PHE A 68 7.64 -1.42 6.87
CA PHE A 68 6.30 -1.64 6.33
C PHE A 68 5.21 -1.84 7.38
N PRO A 69 5.41 -2.57 8.49
CA PRO A 69 4.41 -2.63 9.56
C PRO A 69 4.02 -1.26 10.10
N LEU A 70 4.95 -0.29 10.10
CA LEU A 70 4.69 1.08 10.53
C LEU A 70 3.92 1.85 9.45
N VAL A 71 4.32 1.72 8.18
CA VAL A 71 3.65 2.35 7.03
C VAL A 71 2.21 1.84 6.86
N GLU A 72 1.97 0.55 7.05
CA GLU A 72 0.63 -0.08 6.95
C GLU A 72 -0.36 0.42 8.01
N THR A 73 0.12 1.05 9.09
CA THR A 73 -0.72 1.59 10.17
C THR A 73 -0.98 3.09 10.07
N ILE A 74 -0.33 3.76 9.11
CA ILE A 74 -0.46 5.19 8.89
C ILE A 74 -1.42 5.40 7.73
N GLU A 75 -2.32 6.38 7.82
CA GLU A 75 -3.26 6.66 6.73
C GLU A 75 -2.53 7.00 5.43
N ALA A 76 -3.07 6.57 4.28
CA ALA A 76 -2.37 6.69 2.98
C ALA A 76 -2.06 8.15 2.56
N ALA A 77 -2.80 9.13 3.08
CA ALA A 77 -2.55 10.56 2.87
C ALA A 77 -1.25 11.06 3.54
N ASP A 78 -0.67 10.25 4.42
CA ASP A 78 0.35 10.62 5.38
C ASP A 78 1.73 10.03 5.01
N GLN A 79 2.12 10.06 3.73
CA GLN A 79 3.39 9.52 3.16
C GLN A 79 4.72 10.02 3.81
N GLY A 80 4.68 10.57 5.02
CA GLY A 80 5.78 10.97 5.87
C GLY A 80 6.96 10.00 5.92
N PRO A 81 6.80 8.73 6.35
CA PRO A 81 7.93 7.83 6.55
C PRO A 81 8.46 7.21 5.25
N LEU A 82 7.65 7.17 4.18
CA LEU A 82 8.02 6.58 2.89
C LEU A 82 8.01 7.64 1.77
N PRO A 83 8.99 8.57 1.75
CA PRO A 83 9.07 9.56 0.68
C PRO A 83 9.49 8.91 -0.64
N HIS A 84 9.12 9.56 -1.76
CA HIS A 84 9.39 9.03 -3.10
C HIS A 84 10.84 8.58 -3.36
N PRO A 85 11.92 9.31 -2.97
CA PRO A 85 13.28 8.82 -3.16
C PRO A 85 13.60 7.53 -2.41
N LEU A 86 13.02 7.32 -1.22
CA LEU A 86 13.16 6.08 -0.46
C LEU A 86 12.43 4.93 -1.16
N SER A 87 11.23 5.22 -1.65
CA SER A 87 10.41 4.27 -2.41
C SER A 87 11.16 3.75 -3.64
N GLU A 88 11.62 4.66 -4.50
CA GLU A 88 12.24 4.27 -5.79
C GLU A 88 13.64 3.68 -5.66
N ARG A 89 14.48 4.22 -4.76
CA ARG A 89 15.91 3.85 -4.72
C ARG A 89 16.22 2.68 -3.79
N LEU A 90 15.33 2.37 -2.85
CA LEU A 90 15.54 1.30 -1.88
C LEU A 90 14.38 0.31 -1.85
N VAL A 91 13.17 0.78 -1.56
CA VAL A 91 12.03 -0.13 -1.29
C VAL A 91 11.65 -0.93 -2.53
N LYS A 92 11.39 -0.26 -3.65
CA LYS A 92 11.01 -0.89 -4.92
C LYS A 92 12.01 -1.96 -5.37
N PRO A 93 13.31 -1.66 -5.57
CA PRO A 93 14.26 -2.67 -6.02
C PRO A 93 14.46 -3.79 -4.99
N THR A 94 14.28 -3.51 -3.69
CA THR A 94 14.37 -4.55 -2.66
C THR A 94 13.20 -5.51 -2.75
N LEU A 95 11.98 -5.00 -2.89
CA LEU A 95 10.78 -5.81 -3.03
C LEU A 95 10.76 -6.59 -4.35
N GLU A 96 11.17 -5.97 -5.47
CA GLU A 96 11.30 -6.66 -6.77
C GLU A 96 12.24 -7.86 -6.65
N ALA A 97 13.45 -7.65 -6.11
CA ALA A 97 14.41 -8.73 -5.92
C ALA A 97 13.93 -9.78 -4.91
N TRP A 98 13.18 -9.40 -3.87
CA TRP A 98 12.63 -10.34 -2.91
C TRP A 98 11.52 -11.20 -3.54
N CYS A 99 10.60 -10.59 -4.31
CA CYS A 99 9.51 -11.31 -4.97
C CYS A 99 9.98 -12.32 -6.01
N GLN A 100 11.15 -12.13 -6.61
CA GLN A 100 11.70 -13.05 -7.63
C GLN A 100 12.02 -14.45 -7.06
N ASP A 101 12.57 -14.51 -5.85
CA ASP A 101 13.03 -15.76 -5.25
C ASP A 101 12.11 -16.28 -4.13
N GLU A 102 11.18 -15.44 -3.65
CA GLU A 102 10.30 -15.78 -2.53
C GLU A 102 9.19 -16.75 -2.94
N LYS A 103 8.92 -17.73 -2.07
CA LYS A 103 7.94 -18.80 -2.31
C LYS A 103 7.00 -19.05 -1.14
N THR A 104 7.26 -18.42 0.00
CA THR A 104 6.61 -18.74 1.27
C THR A 104 6.10 -17.51 2.00
N ASP A 105 6.84 -16.42 1.94
CA ASP A 105 6.43 -15.17 2.57
C ASP A 105 5.53 -14.36 1.63
N SER A 106 4.28 -14.15 2.03
CA SER A 106 3.30 -13.34 1.28
C SER A 106 3.58 -11.84 1.36
N ARG A 107 4.28 -11.38 2.42
CA ARG A 107 4.49 -9.97 2.73
C ARG A 107 5.14 -9.16 1.61
N PRO A 108 6.26 -9.58 0.97
CA PRO A 108 6.86 -8.80 -0.11
C PRO A 108 5.90 -8.57 -1.28
N PHE A 109 5.08 -9.58 -1.62
CA PHE A 109 4.08 -9.47 -2.67
C PHE A 109 2.96 -8.50 -2.26
N ARG A 110 2.44 -8.59 -1.03
CA ARG A 110 1.45 -7.64 -0.52
C ARG A 110 1.99 -6.21 -0.53
N TRP A 111 3.20 -6.01 -0.01
CA TRP A 111 3.86 -4.71 0.09
C TRP A 111 4.12 -4.09 -1.28
N TYR A 112 4.60 -4.87 -2.23
CA TYR A 112 4.79 -4.41 -3.60
C TYR A 112 3.46 -4.08 -4.28
N GLY A 113 2.49 -4.99 -4.17
CA GLY A 113 1.15 -4.83 -4.72
C GLY A 113 0.45 -3.58 -4.20
N THR A 114 0.57 -3.29 -2.91
CA THR A 114 -0.02 -2.11 -2.26
C THR A 114 0.69 -0.82 -2.69
N CYS A 115 2.03 -0.76 -2.59
CA CYS A 115 2.78 0.47 -2.87
C CYS A 115 2.79 0.85 -4.36
N PHE A 116 2.80 -0.14 -5.24
CA PHE A 116 2.98 0.06 -6.69
C PHE A 116 1.75 -0.36 -7.50
N ARG A 117 0.61 -0.58 -6.85
CA ARG A 117 -0.69 -0.94 -7.45
C ARG A 117 -0.60 -2.15 -8.40
N SER A 118 0.17 -3.17 -8.01
CA SER A 118 0.33 -4.39 -8.81
C SER A 118 -0.67 -5.46 -8.40
N VAL A 119 -1.70 -5.64 -9.23
CA VAL A 119 -2.73 -6.67 -9.06
C VAL A 119 -2.12 -8.08 -9.00
N GLU A 120 -1.16 -8.39 -9.88
CA GLU A 120 -0.47 -9.67 -9.92
C GLU A 120 0.19 -10.02 -8.58
N HIS A 121 0.87 -9.05 -7.96
CA HIS A 121 1.51 -9.27 -6.66
C HIS A 121 0.48 -9.39 -5.53
N LEU A 122 -0.63 -8.65 -5.56
CA LEU A 122 -1.70 -8.82 -4.58
C LEU A 122 -2.35 -10.21 -4.68
N VAL A 123 -2.63 -10.68 -5.89
CA VAL A 123 -3.13 -12.05 -6.13
C VAL A 123 -2.12 -13.06 -5.59
N LYS A 124 -0.83 -12.88 -5.88
CA LYS A 124 0.20 -13.78 -5.38
C LYS A 124 0.31 -13.82 -3.86
N ALA A 125 0.15 -12.67 -3.21
CA ALA A 125 0.13 -12.58 -1.75
C ALA A 125 -1.03 -13.40 -1.15
N ILE A 126 -2.23 -13.30 -1.74
CA ILE A 126 -3.43 -14.04 -1.32
C ILE A 126 -3.27 -15.55 -1.59
N GLU A 127 -2.63 -15.94 -2.69
CA GLU A 127 -2.33 -17.36 -2.95
C GLU A 127 -1.42 -17.97 -1.87
N LEU A 128 -0.42 -17.20 -1.41
CA LEU A 128 0.54 -17.64 -0.40
C LEU A 128 -0.04 -17.60 1.02
N ASP A 129 -0.87 -16.59 1.32
CA ASP A 129 -1.59 -16.46 2.58
C ASP A 129 -3.05 -16.02 2.36
N PRO A 130 -3.97 -16.99 2.20
CA PRO A 130 -5.40 -16.68 2.03
C PRO A 130 -6.05 -16.01 3.25
N ALA A 131 -5.38 -15.97 4.40
CA ALA A 131 -5.86 -15.28 5.58
C ALA A 131 -5.45 -13.80 5.64
N ASP A 132 -4.69 -13.32 4.66
CA ASP A 132 -4.20 -11.95 4.57
C ASP A 132 -5.29 -10.99 4.05
N ASP A 133 -6.24 -10.66 4.93
CA ASP A 133 -7.33 -9.71 4.63
C ASP A 133 -6.78 -8.37 4.10
N ARG A 134 -5.56 -7.95 4.47
CA ARG A 134 -4.96 -6.71 3.97
C ARG A 134 -4.70 -6.77 2.47
N ALA A 135 -4.16 -7.89 1.97
CA ALA A 135 -3.96 -8.08 0.54
C ALA A 135 -5.29 -8.13 -0.22
N GLY A 136 -6.28 -8.84 0.34
CA GLY A 136 -7.64 -8.90 -0.20
C GLY A 136 -8.31 -7.53 -0.30
N LEU A 137 -8.24 -6.72 0.75
CA LEU A 137 -8.82 -5.37 0.79
C LEU A 137 -8.17 -4.42 -0.22
N GLN A 138 -6.85 -4.49 -0.41
CA GLN A 138 -6.16 -3.66 -1.40
C GLN A 138 -6.57 -4.03 -2.83
N LEU A 139 -6.76 -5.33 -3.09
CA LEU A 139 -7.23 -5.81 -4.39
C LEU A 139 -8.67 -5.35 -4.66
N ILE A 140 -9.57 -5.54 -3.70
CA ILE A 140 -10.96 -5.08 -3.74
C ILE A 140 -11.04 -3.56 -3.97
N THR A 141 -10.22 -2.79 -3.24
CA THR A 141 -10.18 -1.32 -3.38
C THR A 141 -9.75 -0.91 -4.78
N GLY A 142 -8.66 -1.50 -5.31
CA GLY A 142 -8.18 -1.18 -6.65
C GLY A 142 -9.17 -1.52 -7.76
N TRP A 143 -9.90 -2.64 -7.64
CA TRP A 143 -10.95 -2.98 -8.60
C TRP A 143 -12.19 -2.11 -8.46
N ARG A 144 -12.56 -1.72 -7.23
CA ARG A 144 -13.66 -0.77 -7.03
C ARG A 144 -13.32 0.62 -7.57
N ASP A 145 -12.08 1.08 -7.46
CA ASP A 145 -11.64 2.33 -8.09
C ASP A 145 -11.82 2.28 -9.63
N ALA A 146 -11.61 1.10 -10.24
CA ALA A 146 -11.90 0.89 -11.65
C ALA A 146 -13.41 0.97 -11.96
N LEU A 147 -14.27 0.36 -11.13
CA LEU A 147 -15.72 0.53 -11.26
C LEU A 147 -16.14 2.00 -11.10
N TYR A 148 -15.58 2.70 -10.13
CA TYR A 148 -15.87 4.12 -9.91
C TYR A 148 -15.51 4.97 -11.13
N TYR A 149 -14.44 4.62 -11.87
CA TYR A 149 -14.11 5.28 -13.13
C TYR A 149 -15.24 5.15 -14.18
N SER A 150 -16.00 4.06 -14.20
CA SER A 150 -17.16 3.95 -15.10
C SER A 150 -18.36 4.76 -14.60
N LEU A 151 -18.51 4.89 -13.29
CA LEU A 151 -19.68 5.46 -12.61
C LEU A 151 -19.60 6.97 -12.31
N HIS A 152 -18.41 7.58 -12.31
CA HIS A 152 -18.22 8.94 -11.80
C HIS A 152 -18.89 10.06 -12.60
N HIS A 153 -19.33 9.78 -13.84
CA HIS A 153 -20.10 10.71 -14.66
C HIS A 153 -21.62 10.52 -14.57
N LEU A 154 -22.11 9.59 -13.74
CA LEU A 154 -23.55 9.42 -13.61
C LEU A 154 -24.20 10.66 -12.96
N PRO A 155 -25.43 11.05 -13.41
CA PRO A 155 -26.25 10.38 -14.43
C PRO A 155 -25.99 10.84 -15.87
N GLU A 156 -24.97 11.67 -16.14
CA GLU A 156 -24.69 12.28 -17.44
C GLU A 156 -24.42 11.23 -18.54
N GLY A 157 -23.78 10.13 -18.16
CA GLY A 157 -23.56 8.99 -19.04
C GLY A 157 -22.67 7.94 -18.38
N TYR A 158 -22.86 6.69 -18.78
CA TYR A 158 -22.00 5.58 -18.38
C TYR A 158 -20.73 5.57 -19.24
N ILE A 159 -19.55 5.42 -18.62
CA ILE A 159 -18.29 5.28 -19.34
C ILE A 159 -17.82 3.83 -19.25
N GLY A 160 -17.61 3.18 -20.40
CA GLY A 160 -17.16 1.78 -20.46
C GLY A 160 -18.28 0.82 -20.86
N ASP A 161 -18.12 -0.46 -20.51
CA ASP A 161 -19.09 -1.51 -20.79
C ASP A 161 -19.71 -2.00 -19.46
N PRO A 162 -21.01 -1.71 -19.21
CA PRO A 162 -21.72 -2.18 -18.03
C PRO A 162 -21.65 -3.71 -17.82
N ALA A 163 -21.57 -4.50 -18.88
CA ALA A 163 -21.45 -5.96 -18.78
C ALA A 163 -20.04 -6.41 -18.34
N GLU A 164 -19.00 -5.67 -18.70
CA GLU A 164 -17.65 -5.87 -18.15
C GLU A 164 -17.58 -5.49 -16.68
N ASP A 165 -18.20 -4.38 -16.30
CA ASP A 165 -18.21 -3.89 -14.92
C ASP A 165 -19.03 -4.80 -13.99
N LEU A 166 -20.11 -5.41 -14.47
CA LEU A 166 -20.80 -6.46 -13.71
C LEU A 166 -19.91 -7.70 -13.48
N ARG A 167 -19.14 -8.13 -14.49
CA ARG A 167 -18.18 -9.25 -14.33
C ARG A 167 -17.08 -8.89 -13.34
N LEU A 168 -16.60 -7.65 -13.36
CA LEU A 168 -15.66 -7.16 -12.36
C LEU A 168 -16.30 -7.14 -10.97
N ALA A 169 -17.55 -6.71 -10.85
CA ALA A 169 -18.30 -6.77 -9.60
C ALA A 169 -18.45 -8.21 -9.08
N ASP A 170 -18.64 -9.21 -9.95
CA ASP A 170 -18.68 -10.63 -9.56
C ASP A 170 -17.33 -11.11 -9.01
N ALA A 171 -16.23 -10.68 -9.64
CA ALA A 171 -14.89 -10.94 -9.13
C ALA A 171 -14.67 -10.27 -7.75
N ILE A 172 -15.07 -9.00 -7.60
CA ILE A 172 -14.97 -8.29 -6.31
C ILE A 172 -15.77 -9.02 -5.23
N GLN A 173 -17.02 -9.41 -5.50
CA GLN A 173 -17.85 -10.15 -4.52
C GLN A 173 -17.18 -11.45 -4.09
N SER A 174 -16.63 -12.21 -5.04
CA SER A 174 -15.93 -13.47 -4.74
C SER A 174 -14.74 -13.28 -3.80
N HIS A 175 -14.06 -12.14 -3.87
CA HIS A 175 -12.97 -11.78 -2.96
C HIS A 175 -13.47 -11.21 -1.62
N ILE A 176 -14.57 -10.45 -1.62
CA ILE A 176 -15.22 -10.00 -0.38
C ILE A 176 -15.62 -11.20 0.47
N ASP A 177 -16.23 -12.22 -0.13
CA ASP A 177 -16.70 -13.42 0.60
C ASP A 177 -15.58 -14.16 1.34
N GLN A 178 -14.35 -14.07 0.82
CA GLN A 178 -13.14 -14.68 1.39
C GLN A 178 -12.55 -13.91 2.56
N LEU A 179 -12.90 -12.62 2.76
CA LEU A 179 -12.38 -11.85 3.89
C LEU A 179 -12.82 -12.50 5.22
N ARG A 180 -11.92 -12.51 6.20
CA ARG A 180 -12.17 -13.10 7.51
C ARG A 180 -12.95 -12.17 8.42
N ASP A 181 -12.65 -10.87 8.35
CA ASP A 181 -13.38 -9.86 9.11
C ASP A 181 -14.82 -9.70 8.59
N SER A 182 -15.79 -10.14 9.40
CA SER A 182 -17.21 -10.09 9.05
C SER A 182 -17.75 -8.67 8.92
N ALA A 183 -17.22 -7.70 9.67
CA ALA A 183 -17.65 -6.31 9.58
C ALA A 183 -17.14 -5.68 8.28
N LEU A 184 -15.90 -5.98 7.89
CA LEU A 184 -15.37 -5.56 6.59
C LEU A 184 -16.14 -6.22 5.44
N ARG A 185 -16.42 -7.53 5.53
CA ARG A 185 -17.26 -8.21 4.53
C ARG A 185 -18.59 -7.52 4.32
N GLN A 186 -19.30 -7.24 5.40
CA GLN A 186 -20.60 -6.60 5.33
C GLN A 186 -20.48 -5.22 4.68
N THR A 187 -19.55 -4.40 5.17
CA THR A 187 -19.33 -3.04 4.66
C THR A 187 -19.04 -3.03 3.16
N TRP A 188 -18.14 -3.91 2.69
CA TRP A 188 -17.79 -3.97 1.28
C TRP A 188 -18.90 -4.58 0.41
N SER A 189 -19.65 -5.55 0.93
CA SER A 189 -20.82 -6.11 0.22
C SER A 189 -21.89 -5.04 0.00
N ASP A 190 -22.17 -4.23 1.03
CA ASP A 190 -23.16 -3.14 0.94
C ASP A 190 -22.72 -2.07 -0.07
N ASN A 191 -21.44 -1.68 -0.04
CA ASN A 191 -20.86 -0.73 -1.00
C ASN A 191 -20.95 -1.27 -2.44
N LEU A 192 -20.57 -2.53 -2.66
CA LEU A 192 -20.62 -3.15 -3.97
C LEU A 192 -22.05 -3.33 -4.48
N ALA A 193 -23.01 -3.63 -3.59
CA ALA A 193 -24.42 -3.72 -3.95
C ALA A 193 -24.97 -2.38 -4.46
N ALA A 194 -24.57 -1.27 -3.84
CA ALA A 194 -24.91 0.07 -4.33
C ALA A 194 -24.32 0.33 -5.72
N ASP A 195 -23.03 0.02 -5.91
CA ASP A 195 -22.35 0.18 -7.21
C ASP A 195 -23.04 -0.67 -8.30
N ARG A 196 -23.34 -1.95 -8.02
CA ARG A 196 -24.08 -2.85 -8.91
C ARG A 196 -25.45 -2.32 -9.30
N SER A 197 -26.20 -1.77 -8.35
CA SER A 197 -27.52 -1.21 -8.63
C SER A 197 -27.44 -0.03 -9.60
N LEU A 198 -26.35 0.74 -9.58
CA LEU A 198 -26.13 1.82 -10.54
C LEU A 198 -25.80 1.26 -11.92
N ILE A 199 -24.89 0.28 -12.01
CA ILE A 199 -24.49 -0.37 -13.27
C ILE A 199 -25.70 -0.98 -13.99
N GLN A 200 -26.57 -1.68 -13.24
CA GLN A 200 -27.72 -2.38 -13.80
C GLN A 200 -28.74 -1.45 -14.51
N ASN A 201 -28.78 -0.17 -14.16
CA ASN A 201 -29.65 0.81 -14.82
C ASN A 201 -29.21 1.15 -16.26
N TYR A 202 -28.02 0.69 -16.66
CA TYR A 202 -27.40 0.96 -17.96
C TYR A 202 -27.19 -0.31 -18.79
N ILE A 203 -27.83 -1.41 -18.41
CA ILE A 203 -27.88 -2.66 -19.18
C ILE A 203 -29.25 -2.76 -19.84
N ASP A 204 -29.25 -2.89 -21.17
CA ASP A 204 -30.44 -3.13 -22.00
C ASP A 204 -30.96 -4.57 -21.89
#